data_AF-A0A2P8F916-F1
#
_entry.id   AF-A0A2P8F916-F1
#
_cell.length_a   1.000
_cell.length_b   1.000
_cell.length_c   1.000
_cell.angle_alpha   90.00
_cell.angle_beta   90.00
_cell.angle_gamma   90.00
#
_symmetry.space_group_name_H-M   'P 1'
#
loop_
_entity.id
_entity.type
_entity.pdbx_description
1 polymer ?
#
loop_
_entity_poly.entity_id
_entity_poly.type
_entity_poly.pdbx_seq_one_letter_code
_entity_poly.pdbx_strand_id
1 'polypeptide(L)'
;HDLFLNFVKMVTLVHQYQRTKDSKGRLVAEISDIEQAISIMFDSIVLKVDELDGSLRQFYEQLKDYLRSQYGQHYNQAEFSLREIRQGLKISKTQLFRYANDLTRLEYIRPCGGHVNKGFIYKIVYWDNYQGLRDRIKTHLSTQITAIKTASPSEVGTLRNASGTLEPA
;
A
#
# COMPACT_ATOMS: atom_id res chain seq x y z
N HIS A 1 17.11 0.97 -5.22
CA HIS A 1 15.77 1.59 -5.39
C HIS A 1 15.26 1.22 -6.80
N ASP A 2 15.37 -0.07 -7.16
CA ASP A 2 15.43 -0.51 -8.57
C ASP A 2 14.22 -1.33 -9.01
N LEU A 3 13.43 -1.83 -8.07
CA LEU A 3 12.30 -2.72 -8.36
C LEU A 3 11.27 -2.02 -9.26
N PHE A 4 10.80 -0.84 -8.86
CA PHE A 4 9.80 -0.09 -9.61
C PHE A 4 10.32 0.33 -10.99
N LEU A 5 11.55 0.87 -11.06
CA LEU A 5 12.16 1.27 -12.32
C LEU A 5 12.34 0.07 -13.28
N ASN A 6 12.76 -1.08 -12.77
CA ASN A 6 12.88 -2.29 -13.57
C ASN A 6 11.51 -2.79 -14.04
N PHE A 7 10.47 -2.66 -13.23
CA PHE A 7 9.12 -3.01 -13.63
C PHE A 7 8.60 -2.09 -14.75
N VAL A 8 8.83 -0.77 -14.65
CA VAL A 8 8.52 0.16 -15.75
C VAL A 8 9.25 -0.24 -17.03
N LYS A 9 10.55 -0.60 -16.95
CA LYS A 9 11.30 -1.10 -18.12
C LYS A 9 10.68 -2.37 -18.71
N MET A 10 10.21 -3.29 -17.86
CA MET A 10 9.51 -4.51 -18.33
C MET A 10 8.21 -4.16 -19.05
N VAL A 11 7.41 -3.24 -18.50
CA VAL A 11 6.18 -2.75 -19.15
C VAL A 11 6.49 -2.11 -20.50
N THR A 12 7.51 -1.25 -20.58
CA THR A 12 7.96 -0.65 -21.84
C THR A 12 8.44 -1.71 -22.84
N LEU A 13 9.14 -2.75 -22.37
CA LEU A 13 9.60 -3.85 -23.22
C LEU A 13 8.43 -4.70 -23.77
N VAL A 14 7.39 -4.95 -22.96
CA VAL A 14 6.18 -5.63 -23.42
C VAL A 14 5.51 -4.84 -24.54
N HIS A 15 5.48 -3.51 -24.44
CA HIS A 15 4.93 -2.62 -25.45
C HIS A 15 5.92 -2.23 -26.56
N GLN A 16 7.08 -2.89 -26.67
CA GLN A 16 8.18 -2.46 -27.56
C GLN A 16 7.80 -2.24 -29.03
N TYR A 17 6.78 -2.94 -29.55
CA TYR A 17 6.31 -2.79 -30.93
C TYR A 17 5.43 -1.54 -31.14
N GLN A 18 4.96 -0.92 -30.07
CA GLN A 18 4.13 0.29 -30.06
C GLN A 18 4.94 1.53 -29.63
N ARG A 19 6.24 1.39 -29.37
CA ARG A 19 7.11 2.43 -28.82
C ARG A 19 8.07 2.97 -29.87
N THR A 20 8.39 4.26 -29.73
CA THR A 20 9.43 4.90 -30.54
C THR A 20 10.81 4.46 -30.07
N LYS A 21 11.75 4.42 -31.02
CA LYS A 21 13.17 4.17 -30.74
C LYS A 21 13.96 5.45 -30.97
N ASP A 22 14.89 5.72 -30.07
CA ASP A 22 15.88 6.80 -30.25
C ASP A 22 16.85 6.45 -31.41
N SER A 23 17.58 7.45 -31.88
CA SER A 23 18.71 7.36 -32.83
C SER A 23 19.71 6.23 -32.54
N LYS A 24 19.85 5.84 -31.26
CA LYS A 24 20.72 4.73 -30.79
C LYS A 24 20.01 3.37 -30.71
N GLY A 25 18.79 3.25 -31.22
CA GLY A 25 17.99 2.01 -31.21
C GLY A 25 17.36 1.64 -29.86
N ARG A 26 17.41 2.54 -28.86
CA ARG A 26 16.85 2.32 -27.51
C ARG A 26 15.36 2.64 -27.49
N LEU A 27 14.56 1.84 -26.78
CA LEU A 27 13.14 2.11 -26.56
C LEU A 27 12.96 3.35 -25.68
N VAL A 28 12.05 4.24 -26.08
CA VAL A 28 11.64 5.39 -25.28
C VAL A 28 10.39 5.01 -24.48
N ALA A 29 10.48 5.11 -23.15
CA ALA A 29 9.35 4.87 -22.26
C ALA A 29 8.37 6.05 -22.30
N GLU A 30 7.08 5.76 -22.20
CA GLU A 30 6.04 6.77 -22.12
C GLU A 30 5.47 6.89 -20.70
N ILE A 31 4.79 8.01 -20.41
CA ILE A 31 4.08 8.19 -19.14
C ILE A 31 3.03 7.09 -18.93
N SER A 32 2.42 6.57 -20.02
CA SER A 32 1.48 5.46 -19.97
C SER A 32 2.10 4.17 -19.41
N ASP A 33 3.41 3.93 -19.60
CA ASP A 33 4.12 2.77 -19.01
C ASP A 33 4.20 2.91 -17.48
N ILE A 34 4.41 4.13 -16.98
CA ILE A 34 4.47 4.43 -15.56
C ILE A 34 3.10 4.25 -14.91
N GLU A 35 2.04 4.71 -15.57
CA GLU A 35 0.66 4.55 -15.09
C GLU A 35 0.26 3.07 -14.98
N GLN A 36 0.57 2.28 -15.99
CA GLN A 36 0.33 0.84 -15.98
C GLN A 36 1.16 0.14 -14.90
N ALA A 37 2.44 0.50 -14.78
CA ALA A 37 3.32 -0.04 -13.77
C ALA A 37 2.77 0.20 -12.36
N ILE A 38 2.33 1.43 -12.07
CA ILE A 38 1.70 1.79 -10.80
C ILE A 38 0.42 0.98 -10.58
N SER A 39 -0.46 0.90 -11.58
CA SER A 39 -1.72 0.17 -11.47
C SER A 39 -1.51 -1.30 -11.12
N ILE A 40 -0.53 -1.96 -11.73
CA ILE A 40 -0.25 -3.38 -11.48
C ILE A 40 0.44 -3.57 -10.12
N MET A 41 1.40 -2.71 -9.78
CA MET A 41 2.14 -2.82 -8.53
C MET A 41 1.38 -2.28 -7.32
N PHE A 42 0.22 -1.65 -7.50
CA PHE A 42 -0.46 -0.89 -6.46
C PHE A 42 -0.67 -1.71 -5.18
N ASP A 43 -1.21 -2.93 -5.29
CA ASP A 43 -1.44 -3.77 -4.10
C ASP A 43 -0.12 -4.19 -3.43
N SER A 44 0.95 -4.41 -4.21
CA SER A 44 2.28 -4.70 -3.65
C SER A 44 2.89 -3.49 -2.94
N ILE A 45 2.66 -2.28 -3.47
CA ILE A 45 3.07 -1.02 -2.85
C ILE A 45 2.32 -0.85 -1.53
N VAL A 46 1.00 -1.05 -1.53
CA VAL A 46 0.17 -0.97 -0.31
C VAL A 46 0.67 -1.95 0.73
N LEU A 47 0.88 -3.22 0.38
CA LEU A 47 1.41 -4.24 1.29
C LEU A 47 2.79 -3.89 1.87
N LYS A 48 3.59 -3.10 1.14
CA LYS A 48 4.92 -2.70 1.59
C LYS A 48 4.91 -1.48 2.52
N VAL A 49 3.93 -0.59 2.34
CA VAL A 49 3.73 0.60 3.17
C VAL A 49 2.95 0.26 4.44
N ASP A 50 2.07 -0.72 4.36
CA ASP A 50 1.30 -1.22 5.50
C ASP A 50 2.21 -1.83 6.56
N GLU A 51 1.87 -1.61 7.82
CA GLU A 51 2.56 -2.19 8.97
C GLU A 51 2.06 -3.61 9.29
N LEU A 52 0.84 -3.94 8.86
CA LEU A 52 0.31 -5.30 8.96
C LEU A 52 0.73 -6.09 7.73
N ASP A 53 1.26 -7.30 7.94
CA ASP A 53 1.45 -8.24 6.84
C ASP A 53 0.09 -8.60 6.21
N GLY A 54 0.08 -9.02 4.93
CA GLY A 54 -1.18 -9.24 4.21
C GLY A 54 -2.16 -10.22 4.90
N SER A 55 -1.63 -11.23 5.59
CA SER A 55 -2.46 -12.22 6.31
C SER A 55 -3.02 -11.66 7.62
N LEU A 56 -2.22 -10.86 8.33
CA LEU A 56 -2.58 -10.17 9.56
C LEU A 56 -3.59 -9.06 9.26
N ARG A 57 -3.39 -8.31 8.17
CA ARG A 57 -4.33 -7.33 7.63
C ARG A 57 -5.68 -7.96 7.33
N GLN A 58 -5.70 -9.06 6.59
CA GLN A 58 -6.93 -9.78 6.29
C GLN A 58 -7.66 -10.25 7.56
N PHE A 59 -6.92 -10.83 8.51
CA PHE A 59 -7.48 -11.22 9.80
C PHE A 59 -8.04 -10.02 10.57
N TYR A 60 -7.35 -8.88 10.56
CA TYR A 60 -7.77 -7.70 11.29
C TYR A 60 -9.06 -7.08 10.71
N GLU A 61 -9.20 -7.01 9.38
CA GLU A 61 -10.45 -6.59 8.75
C GLU A 61 -11.60 -7.56 9.09
N GLN A 62 -11.36 -8.88 9.02
CA GLN A 62 -12.35 -9.89 9.42
C GLN A 62 -12.77 -9.76 10.89
N LEU A 63 -11.82 -9.45 11.78
CA LEU A 63 -12.11 -9.20 13.19
C LEU A 63 -12.99 -7.95 13.35
N LYS A 64 -12.66 -6.84 12.68
CA LYS A 64 -13.48 -5.61 12.71
C LYS A 64 -14.90 -5.88 12.22
N ASP A 65 -15.05 -6.61 11.12
CA ASP A 65 -16.36 -6.95 10.55
C ASP A 65 -17.15 -7.90 11.46
N TYR A 66 -16.48 -8.88 12.08
CA TYR A 66 -17.09 -9.74 13.09
C TYR A 66 -17.65 -8.95 14.26
N LEU A 67 -16.86 -8.02 14.83
CA LEU A 67 -17.29 -7.20 15.95
C LEU A 67 -18.46 -6.28 15.58
N ARG A 68 -18.46 -5.70 14.37
CA ARG A 68 -19.59 -4.91 13.86
C ARG A 68 -20.85 -5.74 13.73
N SER A 69 -20.72 -6.96 13.22
CA SER A 69 -21.84 -7.90 13.06
C SER A 69 -22.43 -8.34 14.39
N GLN A 70 -21.58 -8.65 15.39
CA GLN A 70 -22.04 -9.18 16.68
C GLN A 70 -22.49 -8.11 17.68
N TYR A 71 -21.79 -6.99 17.76
CA TYR A 71 -22.01 -5.97 18.80
C TYR A 71 -22.74 -4.71 18.29
N GLY A 72 -23.07 -4.65 16.99
CA GLY A 72 -23.86 -3.58 16.40
C GLY A 72 -23.24 -2.21 16.65
N GLN A 73 -24.00 -1.28 17.25
CA GLN A 73 -23.55 0.10 17.53
C GLN A 73 -22.43 0.19 18.59
N HIS A 74 -22.23 -0.85 19.40
CA HIS A 74 -21.25 -0.87 20.49
C HIS A 74 -19.94 -1.59 20.10
N TYR A 75 -19.73 -1.85 18.81
CA TYR A 75 -18.57 -2.59 18.30
C TYR A 75 -17.21 -1.99 18.68
N ASN A 76 -17.15 -0.67 18.85
CA ASN A 76 -15.94 0.06 19.23
C ASN A 76 -15.52 -0.17 20.70
N GLN A 77 -16.45 -0.58 21.55
CA GLN A 77 -16.23 -0.89 22.97
C GLN A 77 -16.31 -2.40 23.24
N ALA A 78 -16.43 -3.20 22.19
CA ALA A 78 -16.58 -4.64 22.31
C ALA A 78 -15.34 -5.27 22.96
N GLU A 79 -15.60 -6.09 23.97
CA GLU A 79 -14.63 -6.96 24.61
C GLU A 79 -14.87 -8.38 24.13
N PHE A 80 -13.82 -9.05 23.68
CA PHE A 80 -13.91 -10.37 23.07
C PHE A 80 -12.86 -11.33 23.63
N SER A 81 -13.18 -12.61 23.63
CA SER A 81 -12.23 -13.66 23.96
C SER A 81 -11.63 -14.29 22.70
N LEU A 82 -10.40 -14.82 22.77
CA LEU A 82 -9.86 -15.57 21.63
C LEU A 82 -10.69 -16.83 21.31
N ARG A 83 -11.38 -17.42 22.29
CA ARG A 83 -12.23 -18.58 22.03
C ARG A 83 -13.41 -18.23 21.14
N GLU A 84 -14.05 -17.10 21.42
CA GLU A 84 -15.16 -16.55 20.64
C GLU A 84 -14.73 -16.25 19.20
N ILE A 85 -13.65 -15.47 19.02
CA ILE A 85 -13.14 -15.14 17.69
C ILE A 85 -12.75 -16.39 16.90
N ARG A 86 -12.14 -17.39 17.56
CA ARG A 86 -11.80 -18.66 16.93
C ARG A 86 -13.03 -19.37 16.36
N GLN A 87 -14.13 -19.39 17.11
CA GLN A 87 -15.38 -20.02 16.71
C GLN A 87 -16.10 -19.22 15.62
N GLY A 88 -16.13 -17.89 15.77
CA GLY A 88 -16.76 -16.97 14.82
C GLY A 88 -16.08 -16.98 13.45
N LEU A 89 -14.75 -16.88 13.42
CA LEU A 89 -13.97 -16.82 12.18
C LEU A 89 -13.52 -18.20 11.66
N LYS A 90 -13.76 -19.28 12.42
CA LYS A 90 -13.36 -20.66 12.08
C LYS A 90 -11.85 -20.81 11.81
N ILE A 91 -11.03 -20.12 12.60
CA ILE A 91 -9.56 -20.13 12.49
C ILE A 91 -8.97 -21.17 13.45
N SER A 92 -7.79 -21.73 13.12
CA SER A 92 -7.10 -22.64 14.04
C SER A 92 -6.61 -21.93 15.31
N LYS A 93 -6.48 -22.66 16.43
CA LYS A 93 -5.99 -22.10 17.70
C LYS A 93 -4.61 -21.45 17.55
N THR A 94 -3.68 -22.14 16.89
CA THR A 94 -2.30 -21.69 16.69
C THR A 94 -2.23 -20.42 15.86
N GLN A 95 -2.99 -20.37 14.76
CA GLN A 95 -3.01 -19.21 13.87
C GLN A 95 -3.62 -17.99 14.56
N LEU A 96 -4.74 -18.16 15.25
CA LEU A 96 -5.35 -17.06 16.01
C LEU A 96 -4.42 -16.52 17.09
N PHE A 97 -3.74 -17.41 17.82
CA PHE A 97 -2.80 -17.00 18.86
C PHE A 97 -1.63 -16.19 18.28
N ARG A 98 -1.09 -16.61 17.12
CA ARG A 98 -0.07 -15.84 16.40
C ARG A 98 -0.58 -14.44 16.04
N TYR A 99 -1.73 -14.34 15.37
CA TYR A 99 -2.29 -13.05 14.98
C TYR A 99 -2.61 -12.15 16.17
N ALA A 100 -3.19 -12.70 17.23
CA ALA A 100 -3.49 -11.94 18.44
C ALA A 100 -2.21 -11.38 19.09
N ASN A 101 -1.13 -12.17 19.14
CA ASN A 101 0.15 -11.70 19.66
C ASN A 101 0.77 -10.62 18.77
N ASP A 102 0.74 -10.80 17.45
CA ASP A 102 1.25 -9.81 16.51
C ASP A 102 0.48 -8.49 16.61
N LEU A 103 -0.86 -8.52 16.65
CA LEU A 103 -1.69 -7.33 16.87
C LEU A 103 -1.46 -6.70 18.26
N THR A 104 -1.22 -7.51 19.30
CA THR A 104 -0.92 -6.98 20.63
C THR A 104 0.43 -6.28 20.63
N ARG A 105 1.45 -6.84 19.96
CA ARG A 105 2.78 -6.24 19.82
C ARG A 105 2.74 -4.92 19.05
N LEU A 106 1.87 -4.82 18.04
CA LEU A 106 1.64 -3.60 17.27
C LEU A 106 0.65 -2.64 17.95
N GLU A 107 0.20 -2.96 19.18
CA GLU A 107 -0.74 -2.14 19.97
C GLU A 107 -2.12 -1.93 19.33
N TYR A 108 -2.48 -2.75 18.34
CA TYR A 108 -3.81 -2.76 17.73
C TYR A 108 -4.88 -3.27 18.69
N ILE A 109 -4.53 -4.27 19.51
CA ILE A 109 -5.39 -4.83 20.55
C ILE A 109 -4.66 -4.85 21.89
N ARG A 110 -5.43 -4.84 22.99
CA ARG A 110 -4.88 -4.93 24.35
C ARG A 110 -5.72 -5.87 25.22
N PRO A 111 -5.10 -6.66 26.10
CA PRO A 111 -5.84 -7.36 27.14
C PRO A 111 -6.45 -6.35 28.13
N CYS A 112 -7.77 -6.40 28.32
CA CYS A 112 -8.49 -5.55 29.29
C CYS A 112 -8.91 -6.31 30.55
N GLY A 113 -8.81 -7.64 30.54
CA GLY A 113 -9.13 -8.47 31.70
C GLY A 113 -8.81 -9.94 31.49
N GLY A 114 -9.24 -10.75 32.45
CA GLY A 114 -9.04 -12.20 32.44
C GLY A 114 -7.87 -12.66 33.31
N HIS A 115 -7.69 -13.97 33.35
CA HIS A 115 -6.68 -14.64 34.18
C HIS A 115 -6.05 -15.78 33.40
N VAL A 116 -4.79 -16.11 33.68
CA VAL A 116 -4.03 -17.18 32.98
C VAL A 116 -4.84 -18.48 32.86
N ASN A 117 -5.55 -18.86 33.92
CA ASN A 117 -6.34 -20.10 34.00
C ASN A 117 -7.72 -20.03 33.31
N LYS A 118 -8.25 -18.83 33.04
CA LYS A 118 -9.59 -18.63 32.45
C LYS A 118 -9.53 -18.09 31.01
N GLY A 119 -8.37 -17.59 30.59
CA GLY A 119 -8.18 -16.87 29.34
C GLY A 119 -8.26 -15.36 29.54
N PHE A 120 -7.68 -14.64 28.59
CA PHE A 120 -7.68 -13.19 28.55
C PHE A 120 -8.85 -12.67 27.70
N ILE A 121 -9.33 -11.48 28.08
CA ILE A 121 -10.31 -10.70 27.36
C ILE A 121 -9.56 -9.55 26.70
N TYR A 122 -9.83 -9.32 25.41
CA TYR A 122 -9.17 -8.34 24.58
C TYR A 122 -10.16 -7.28 24.11
N LYS A 123 -9.63 -6.10 23.80
CA LYS A 123 -10.34 -5.03 23.10
C LYS A 123 -9.46 -4.42 22.01
N ILE A 124 -10.07 -3.93 20.95
CA ILE A 124 -9.38 -3.13 19.93
C ILE A 124 -9.08 -1.75 20.51
N VAL A 125 -7.81 -1.34 20.43
CA VAL A 125 -7.35 -0.02 20.88
C VAL A 125 -7.21 0.93 19.70
N TYR A 126 -6.67 0.47 18.57
CA TYR A 126 -6.40 1.29 17.41
C TYR A 126 -7.25 0.88 16.20
N TRP A 127 -8.27 1.68 15.89
CA TRP A 127 -9.16 1.48 14.74
C TRP A 127 -8.60 2.18 13.51
N ASP A 128 -7.81 1.46 12.75
CA ASP A 128 -7.25 1.98 11.51
C ASP A 128 -8.26 2.02 10.36
N ASN A 129 -7.90 2.77 9.32
CA ASN A 129 -8.68 2.89 8.09
C ASN A 129 -7.84 2.44 6.89
N TYR A 130 -7.91 1.14 6.57
CA TYR A 130 -7.20 0.56 5.44
C TYR A 130 -7.59 1.19 4.09
N GLN A 131 -8.88 1.50 3.87
CA GLN A 131 -9.32 2.17 2.64
C GLN A 131 -8.75 3.58 2.56
N GLY A 132 -8.79 4.34 3.67
CA GLY A 132 -8.19 5.66 3.74
C GLY A 132 -6.68 5.64 3.46
N LEU A 133 -5.96 4.61 3.90
CA LEU A 133 -4.55 4.41 3.55
C LEU A 133 -4.37 4.20 2.04
N ARG A 134 -5.15 3.29 1.43
CA ARG A 134 -5.11 3.04 -0.02
C ARG A 134 -5.42 4.29 -0.81
N ASP A 135 -6.45 5.04 -0.41
CA ASP A 135 -6.86 6.28 -1.09
C ASP A 135 -5.75 7.34 -1.01
N ARG A 136 -5.13 7.51 0.17
CA ARG A 136 -3.99 8.43 0.31
C ARG A 136 -2.83 8.07 -0.60
N ILE A 137 -2.45 6.79 -0.66
CA ILE A 137 -1.37 6.31 -1.53
C ILE A 137 -1.75 6.56 -2.99
N LYS A 138 -2.99 6.24 -3.38
CA LYS A 138 -3.50 6.44 -4.73
C LYS A 138 -3.45 7.92 -5.13
N THR A 139 -3.99 8.81 -4.30
CA THR A 139 -3.97 10.26 -4.52
C THR A 139 -2.52 10.75 -4.66
N HIS A 140 -1.63 10.35 -3.77
CA HIS A 140 -0.22 10.76 -3.81
C HIS A 140 0.48 10.33 -5.11
N LEU A 141 0.24 9.11 -5.58
CA LEU A 141 0.80 8.61 -6.85
C LEU A 141 0.17 9.34 -8.05
N SER A 142 -1.15 9.54 -8.05
CA SER A 142 -1.84 10.28 -9.11
C SER A 142 -1.37 11.73 -9.22
N THR A 143 -1.17 12.41 -8.09
CA THR A 143 -0.63 13.78 -8.06
C THR A 143 0.76 13.85 -8.67
N GLN A 144 1.64 12.89 -8.37
CA GLN A 144 2.99 12.84 -8.98
C GLN A 144 2.93 12.63 -10.50
N ILE A 145 2.06 11.74 -10.98
CA ILE A 145 1.88 11.51 -12.43
C ILE A 145 1.37 12.78 -13.10
N THR A 146 0.37 13.46 -12.52
CA THR A 146 -0.15 14.72 -13.06
C THR A 146 0.92 15.81 -13.06
N ALA A 147 1.76 15.91 -12.04
CA ALA A 147 2.89 16.82 -12.02
C ALA A 147 3.88 16.54 -13.17
N ILE A 148 4.20 15.28 -13.44
CA ILE A 148 5.08 14.89 -14.56
C ILE A 148 4.43 15.26 -15.91
N LYS A 149 3.12 15.00 -16.07
CA LYS A 149 2.37 15.37 -17.28
C LYS A 149 2.35 16.89 -17.53
N THR A 150 2.17 17.67 -16.46
CA THR A 150 2.08 19.14 -16.53
C THR A 150 3.43 19.83 -16.63
N ALA A 151 4.52 19.18 -16.22
CA ALA A 151 5.89 19.62 -16.49
C ALA A 151 6.34 19.32 -17.93
N SER A 152 5.61 18.46 -18.65
CA SER A 152 5.93 18.02 -20.01
C SER A 152 5.49 18.94 -21.18
N PRO A 153 4.76 20.07 -21.01
CA PRO A 153 4.65 21.09 -22.05
C PRO A 153 5.49 22.32 -21.68
N SER A 154 6.46 22.66 -22.54
CA SER A 154 7.12 23.98 -22.68
C SER A 154 8.56 24.18 -22.21
N GLU A 155 9.39 23.16 -21.98
CA GLU A 155 10.85 23.35 -21.84
C GLU A 155 11.66 22.25 -22.55
N VAL A 156 11.53 22.18 -23.87
CA VAL A 156 12.68 21.85 -24.73
C VAL A 156 13.11 23.15 -25.43
N GLY A 157 13.24 24.21 -24.62
CA GLY A 157 14.02 25.38 -24.99
C GLY A 157 15.48 25.03 -24.81
N THR A 158 16.24 25.13 -25.90
CA THR A 158 17.69 25.00 -26.00
C THR A 158 18.41 25.32 -24.68
N LEU A 159 19.18 24.36 -24.16
CA LEU A 159 20.14 24.64 -23.10
C LEU A 159 21.14 25.69 -23.63
N ARG A 160 20.90 26.96 -23.30
CA ARG A 160 21.91 28.02 -23.46
C ARG A 160 22.95 27.81 -22.38
N ASN A 161 24.18 27.57 -22.80
CA ASN A 161 25.37 27.61 -21.97
C ASN A 161 25.51 29.01 -21.35
N ALA A 162 25.67 29.04 -20.02
CA ALA A 162 26.06 30.23 -19.28
C ALA A 162 27.56 30.52 -19.51
N SER A 163 27.89 31.03 -20.69
CA SER A 163 29.06 31.88 -20.94
C SER A 163 28.90 32.51 -22.30
N GLY A 164 28.32 33.72 -22.30
CA GLY A 164 28.27 34.56 -23.48
C GLY A 164 29.68 34.99 -23.86
N THR A 165 30.16 34.52 -25.00
CA THR A 165 31.13 35.25 -25.80
C THR A 165 30.81 34.98 -27.27
N LEU A 166 30.53 36.06 -28.00
CA LEU A 166 30.45 36.06 -29.46
C LEU A 166 31.88 36.31 -29.97
N GLU A 167 32.40 35.46 -30.85
CA GLU A 167 33.50 35.85 -31.74
C GLU A 167 32.99 35.98 -33.18
N PRO A 168 33.40 37.03 -33.92
CA PRO A 168 32.91 37.32 -35.26
C PRO A 168 33.80 36.75 -36.38
N ALA A 169 33.16 36.67 -37.56
CA ALA A 169 33.64 36.38 -38.92
C ALA A 169 33.99 34.91 -39.24
#